data_AF-A0A523ATA9-F1
#
_entry.id   AF-A0A523ATA9-F1
#
_cell.length_a   1.000
_cell.length_b   1.000
_cell.length_c   1.000
_cell.angle_alpha   90.00
_cell.angle_beta   90.00
_cell.angle_gamma   90.00
#
_symmetry.space_group_name_H-M   'P 1'
#
loop_
_entity.id
_entity.type
_entity.pdbx_description
1 polymer ?
#
loop_
_entity_poly.entity_id
_entity_poly.type
_entity_poly.pdbx_seq_one_letter_code
_entity_poly.pdbx_strand_id
1 'polypeptide(L)'
;MKLAVCGKGGSGKSTLVALLAHEALSRNRRVVVVDADESNPGLFRLLGFERPPSPLLELAGGRKKVRESLEGEGVLARKEFGLEELPEAYVKRRDGLSLLSVGKITLAGEGCACPLGALSREVLKRLRLGEGELLLADLEAGVEHLGRGV
;
A
#
# COMPACT_ATOMS: atom_id res chain seq x y z
N MET A 1 -6.57 9.47 -9.64
CA MET A 1 -5.26 10.17 -9.45
C MET A 1 -4.43 9.37 -8.45
N LYS A 2 -3.11 9.24 -8.67
CA LYS A 2 -2.18 8.57 -7.74
C LYS A 2 -1.17 9.59 -7.21
N LEU A 3 -0.97 9.64 -5.90
CA LEU A 3 0.04 10.47 -5.23
C LEU A 3 0.94 9.57 -4.39
N ALA A 4 2.24 9.62 -4.62
CA ALA A 4 3.24 8.96 -3.80
C ALA A 4 3.84 9.95 -2.80
N VAL A 5 3.93 9.57 -1.53
CA VAL A 5 4.50 10.38 -0.46
C VAL A 5 5.81 9.74 0.00
N CYS A 6 6.92 10.40 -0.31
CA CYS A 6 8.28 9.99 0.04
C CYS A 6 8.98 11.05 0.90
N GLY A 7 10.04 10.68 1.60
CA GLY A 7 10.77 11.58 2.49
C GLY A 7 11.72 10.84 3.41
N LYS A 8 12.36 11.57 4.33
CA LYS A 8 13.27 10.98 5.32
C LYS A 8 12.49 10.23 6.41
N GLY A 9 13.13 9.25 7.05
CA GLY A 9 12.60 8.64 8.27
C GLY A 9 12.28 9.70 9.33
N GLY A 10 11.07 9.65 9.89
CA GLY A 10 10.60 10.61 10.90
C GLY A 10 10.12 11.96 10.35
N SER A 11 10.07 12.18 9.03
CA SER A 11 9.63 13.47 8.46
C SER A 11 8.11 13.70 8.47
N GLY A 12 7.33 12.79 9.06
CA GLY A 12 5.87 12.90 9.13
C GLY A 12 5.09 12.41 7.90
N LYS A 13 5.68 11.58 7.03
CA LYS A 13 5.06 11.06 5.79
C LYS A 13 3.67 10.45 6.03
N SER A 14 3.59 9.46 6.91
CA SER A 14 2.35 8.77 7.24
C SER A 14 1.31 9.68 7.89
N THR A 15 1.75 10.69 8.65
CA THR A 15 0.87 11.73 9.20
C THR A 15 0.29 12.60 8.08
N LEU A 16 1.12 13.03 7.14
CA LEU A 16 0.67 13.78 5.97
C LEU A 16 -0.30 12.96 5.12
N VAL A 17 -0.02 11.67 4.89
CA VAL A 17 -0.92 10.75 4.18
C VAL A 17 -2.29 10.69 4.88
N ALA A 18 -2.32 10.53 6.20
CA ALA A 18 -3.58 10.50 6.95
C ALA A 18 -4.34 11.82 6.84
N LEU A 19 -3.67 12.97 6.97
CA LEU A 19 -4.30 14.29 6.83
C LEU A 19 -4.87 14.51 5.42
N LEU A 20 -4.12 14.14 4.38
CA LEU A 20 -4.57 14.21 2.99
C LEU A 20 -5.76 13.29 2.73
N ALA A 21 -5.76 12.09 3.32
CA ALA A 21 -6.88 11.16 3.21
C ALA A 21 -8.15 11.77 3.82
N HIS A 22 -8.08 12.26 5.06
CA HIS A 22 -9.21 12.87 5.76
C HIS A 22 -9.74 14.10 5.03
N GLU A 23 -8.87 14.96 4.50
CA GLU A 23 -9.28 16.13 3.71
C GLU A 23 -9.90 15.76 2.36
N ALA A 24 -9.43 14.69 1.71
CA ALA A 24 -10.08 14.22 0.48
C ALA A 24 -11.47 13.63 0.77
N LEU A 25 -11.62 12.89 1.87
CA LEU A 25 -12.90 12.36 2.34
C LEU A 25 -13.89 13.48 2.70
N SER A 26 -13.44 14.54 3.37
CA SER A 26 -14.28 15.71 3.71
C SER A 26 -14.87 16.40 2.48
N ARG A 27 -14.22 16.23 1.33
CA ARG A 27 -14.66 16.71 0.01
C ARG A 27 -15.45 15.67 -0.80
N ASN A 28 -15.98 14.63 -0.13
CA ASN A 28 -16.73 13.53 -0.73
C ASN A 28 -15.96 12.76 -1.81
N ARG A 29 -14.62 12.71 -1.74
CA ARG A 29 -13.81 11.88 -2.63
C ARG A 29 -13.61 10.50 -2.01
N ARG A 30 -13.66 9.48 -2.85
CA ARG A 30 -13.21 8.13 -2.49
C ARG A 30 -11.68 8.08 -2.44
N VAL A 31 -11.14 7.52 -1.36
CA VAL A 31 -9.70 7.47 -1.10
C VAL A 31 -9.23 6.04 -0.95
N VAL A 32 -8.10 5.73 -1.58
CA VAL A 32 -7.37 4.48 -1.44
C VAL A 32 -6.00 4.79 -0.85
N VAL A 33 -5.70 4.26 0.33
CA VAL A 33 -4.36 4.36 0.91
C VAL A 33 -3.63 3.03 0.72
N VAL A 34 -2.42 3.10 0.17
CA VAL A 34 -1.50 1.97 0.10
C VAL A 34 -0.37 2.23 1.09
N ASP A 35 -0.37 1.48 2.18
CA ASP A 35 0.72 1.47 3.15
C ASP A 35 1.85 0.56 2.63
N ALA A 36 2.88 1.19 2.06
CA ALA A 36 4.06 0.57 1.48
C ALA A 36 5.35 0.92 2.26
N ASP A 37 5.23 1.54 3.45
CA ASP A 37 6.35 1.78 4.36
C ASP A 37 6.51 0.57 5.29
N GLU A 38 7.49 -0.28 5.05
CA GLU A 38 7.72 -1.48 5.86
C GLU A 38 8.12 -1.21 7.32
N SER A 39 8.54 0.02 7.63
CA SER A 39 9.11 0.39 8.92
C SER A 39 8.07 0.97 9.89
N ASN A 40 6.96 1.53 9.38
CA ASN A 40 5.95 2.17 10.21
C ASN A 40 4.69 1.28 10.39
N PRO A 41 4.45 0.68 11.57
CA PRO A 41 3.25 -0.12 11.80
C PRO A 41 2.00 0.69 12.17
N GLY A 42 2.05 2.03 12.18
CA GLY A 42 1.04 2.88 12.80
C GLY A 42 -0.03 3.50 11.89
N LEU A 43 0.16 3.51 10.56
CA LEU A 43 -0.68 4.29 9.63
C LEU A 43 -2.17 3.95 9.73
N PHE A 44 -2.52 2.67 9.88
CA PHE A 44 -3.92 2.24 10.00
C PHE A 44 -4.66 2.93 11.17
N ARG A 45 -3.96 3.21 12.28
CA ARG A 45 -4.55 3.89 13.45
C ARG A 45 -4.82 5.36 13.16
N LEU A 46 -3.92 6.03 12.44
CA LEU A 46 -4.10 7.43 12.02
C LEU A 46 -5.28 7.59 11.05
N LEU A 47 -5.51 6.55 10.25
CA LEU A 47 -6.69 6.43 9.37
C LEU A 47 -7.93 5.96 10.13
N GLY A 48 -7.82 5.73 11.44
CA GLY A 48 -8.88 5.38 12.38
C GLY A 48 -9.38 3.94 12.34
N PHE A 49 -8.65 3.02 11.70
CA PHE A 49 -8.97 1.59 11.78
C PHE A 49 -8.46 0.99 13.11
N GLU A 50 -9.20 0.02 13.66
CA GLU A 50 -8.79 -0.68 14.88
C GLU A 50 -7.67 -1.69 14.64
N ARG A 51 -7.60 -2.25 13.42
CA ARG A 51 -6.62 -3.25 13.00
C ARG A 51 -6.21 -3.01 11.54
N PRO A 52 -4.96 -3.31 11.15
CA PRO A 52 -4.55 -3.23 9.75
C PRO A 52 -5.23 -4.33 8.91
N PRO A 53 -5.28 -4.18 7.57
CA PRO A 53 -5.56 -5.29 6.67
C PRO A 53 -4.46 -6.35 6.76
N SER A 54 -4.76 -7.59 6.33
CA SER A 54 -3.73 -8.59 6.08
C SER A 54 -2.73 -8.06 5.05
N PRO A 55 -1.41 -8.29 5.23
CA PRO A 55 -0.40 -7.88 4.26
C PRO A 55 -0.60 -8.52 2.88
N LEU A 56 -0.49 -7.75 1.81
CA LEU A 56 -0.43 -8.30 0.44
C LEU A 56 0.76 -9.25 0.25
N LEU A 57 1.80 -9.14 1.08
CA LEU A 57 2.88 -10.11 1.15
C LEU A 57 2.38 -11.54 1.42
N GLU A 58 1.35 -11.71 2.25
CA GLU A 58 0.74 -13.01 2.54
C GLU A 58 -0.06 -13.53 1.33
N LEU A 59 -0.78 -12.63 0.64
CA LEU A 59 -1.45 -12.94 -0.62
C LEU A 59 -0.47 -13.41 -1.69
N ALA A 60 0.75 -12.86 -1.69
CA ALA A 60 1.84 -13.26 -2.57
C ALA A 60 2.52 -14.58 -2.16
N GLY A 61 2.03 -15.26 -1.12
CA GLY A 61 2.62 -16.50 -0.61
C GLY A 61 3.89 -16.28 0.23
N GLY A 62 4.11 -15.06 0.72
CA GLY A 62 5.25 -14.68 1.53
C GLY A 62 6.44 -14.16 0.72
N ARG A 63 7.46 -13.66 1.45
CA ARG A 63 8.60 -12.92 0.89
C ARG A 63 9.36 -13.63 -0.24
N LYS A 64 9.51 -14.96 -0.14
CA LYS A 64 10.24 -15.76 -1.13
C LYS A 64 9.46 -15.97 -2.43
N LYS A 65 8.13 -15.85 -2.39
CA LYS A 65 7.23 -16.14 -3.52
C LYS A 65 6.70 -14.90 -4.24
N VAL A 66 7.08 -13.70 -3.79
CA VAL A 66 6.62 -12.44 -4.39
C VAL A 66 6.81 -12.42 -5.91
N ARG A 67 8.00 -12.80 -6.39
CA ARG A 67 8.28 -12.80 -7.83
C ARG A 67 7.40 -13.78 -8.59
N GLU A 68 7.32 -15.02 -8.10
CA GLU A 68 6.48 -16.07 -8.69
C GLU A 68 5.00 -15.65 -8.69
N SER A 69 4.52 -15.01 -7.63
CA SER A 69 3.14 -14.54 -7.53
C SER A 69 2.84 -13.37 -8.49
N LEU A 70 3.82 -12.52 -8.79
CA LEU A 70 3.67 -11.39 -9.72
C LEU A 70 3.73 -11.80 -11.20
N GLU A 71 4.36 -12.93 -11.50
CA GLU A 71 4.55 -13.49 -12.85
C GLU A 71 3.62 -14.68 -13.14
N GLY A 72 3.05 -15.30 -12.11
CA GLY A 72 2.25 -16.53 -12.19
C GLY A 72 0.75 -16.30 -12.32
N GLU A 73 -0.02 -16.95 -11.46
CA GLU A 73 -1.48 -16.91 -11.48
C GLU A 73 -2.04 -16.18 -10.24
N GLY A 74 -3.22 -15.58 -10.39
CA GLY A 74 -3.91 -14.87 -9.31
C GLY A 74 -4.03 -13.37 -9.55
N VAL A 75 -4.65 -12.67 -8.60
CA VAL A 75 -4.99 -11.23 -8.74
C VAL A 75 -3.74 -10.36 -8.89
N LEU A 76 -2.68 -10.65 -8.15
CA LEU A 76 -1.42 -9.89 -8.20
C LEU A 76 -0.68 -10.04 -9.53
N ALA A 77 -0.90 -11.14 -10.27
CA ALA A 77 -0.30 -11.39 -11.58
C ALA A 77 -1.02 -10.70 -12.75
N ARG A 78 -2.23 -10.18 -12.54
CA ARG A 78 -3.01 -9.52 -13.60
C ARG A 78 -2.33 -8.25 -14.07
N LYS A 79 -2.54 -7.89 -15.35
CA LYS A 79 -2.06 -6.61 -15.91
C LYS A 79 -2.62 -5.41 -15.16
N GLU A 80 -3.90 -5.50 -14.79
CA GLU A 80 -4.60 -4.56 -13.93
C GLU A 80 -5.62 -5.31 -13.07
N PHE A 81 -5.92 -4.77 -11.89
CA PHE A 81 -6.97 -5.27 -11.01
C PHE A 81 -7.57 -4.12 -10.19
N GLY A 82 -8.85 -4.22 -9.82
CA GLY A 82 -9.52 -3.32 -8.88
C GLY A 82 -9.50 -3.83 -7.44
N LEU A 83 -9.88 -2.96 -6.50
CA LEU A 83 -9.94 -3.29 -5.07
C LEU A 83 -10.98 -4.38 -4.76
N GLU A 84 -12.04 -4.44 -5.55
CA GLU A 84 -13.11 -5.42 -5.50
C GLU A 84 -12.66 -6.84 -5.86
N GLU A 85 -11.54 -6.96 -6.57
CA GLU A 85 -10.95 -8.25 -6.97
C GLU A 85 -10.04 -8.84 -5.87
N LEU A 86 -9.70 -8.04 -4.85
CA LEU A 86 -8.91 -8.49 -3.71
C LEU A 86 -9.83 -9.13 -2.65
N PRO A 87 -9.39 -10.24 -2.00
CA PRO A 87 -10.14 -10.82 -0.89
C PRO A 87 -10.31 -9.83 0.27
N GLU A 88 -11.43 -9.94 0.99
CA GLU A 88 -11.82 -8.99 2.04
C GLU A 88 -10.75 -8.78 3.12
N ALA A 89 -10.01 -9.83 3.48
CA ALA A 89 -8.94 -9.76 4.48
C ALA A 89 -7.85 -8.73 4.13
N TYR A 90 -7.59 -8.49 2.84
CA TYR A 90 -6.50 -7.64 2.37
C TYR A 90 -6.90 -6.18 2.17
N VAL A 91 -8.18 -5.83 2.34
CA VAL A 91 -8.67 -4.47 2.14
C VAL A 91 -9.58 -4.05 3.29
N LYS A 92 -9.16 -3.06 4.07
CA LYS A 92 -10.03 -2.42 5.06
C LYS A 92 -10.80 -1.28 4.41
N ARG A 93 -12.10 -1.18 4.70
CA ARG A 93 -12.98 -0.14 4.14
C ARG A 93 -13.76 0.55 5.24
N ARG A 94 -13.92 1.86 5.12
CA ARG A 94 -14.77 2.68 6.00
C ARG A 94 -15.10 4.01 5.33
N ASP A 95 -16.37 4.36 5.21
CA ASP A 95 -16.83 5.70 4.82
C ASP A 95 -16.12 6.31 3.60
N GLY A 96 -15.93 5.51 2.53
CA GLY A 96 -15.24 5.93 1.31
C GLY A 96 -13.71 5.85 1.33
N LEU A 97 -13.12 5.46 2.47
CA LEU A 97 -11.69 5.14 2.62
C LEU A 97 -11.46 3.64 2.46
N SER A 98 -10.51 3.27 1.62
CA SER A 98 -9.95 1.92 1.52
C SER A 98 -8.48 1.92 1.92
N LEU A 99 -8.04 0.91 2.67
CA LEU A 99 -6.65 0.74 3.11
C LEU A 99 -6.12 -0.63 2.71
N LEU A 100 -4.97 -0.62 2.05
CA LEU A 100 -4.13 -1.76 1.71
C LEU A 100 -2.82 -1.68 2.49
N SER A 101 -2.25 -2.83 2.87
CA SER A 101 -0.91 -2.92 3.45
C SER A 101 -0.07 -3.86 2.61
N VAL A 102 1.10 -3.41 2.14
CA VAL A 102 2.00 -4.27 1.37
C VAL A 102 2.63 -5.32 2.28
N GLY A 103 3.16 -4.89 3.42
CA GLY A 103 3.81 -5.74 4.41
C GLY A 103 4.81 -4.94 5.22
N LYS A 104 5.30 -5.54 6.31
CA LYS A 104 6.22 -4.90 7.26
C LYS A 104 7.48 -5.74 7.43
N ILE A 105 8.51 -5.08 7.94
CA ILE A 105 9.64 -5.76 8.55
C ILE A 105 9.39 -5.89 10.05
N THR A 106 9.36 -7.12 10.56
CA THR A 106 8.91 -7.41 11.93
C THR A 106 10.00 -8.01 12.82
N LEU A 107 10.98 -8.72 12.24
CA LEU A 107 12.02 -9.41 12.97
C LEU A 107 13.40 -9.07 12.39
N ALA A 108 14.41 -8.98 13.26
CA ALA A 108 15.80 -8.91 12.81
C ALA A 108 16.18 -10.22 12.07
N GLY A 109 16.78 -10.10 10.88
CA GLY A 109 17.25 -11.26 10.11
C GLY A 109 16.19 -11.96 9.25
N GLU A 110 14.99 -11.40 9.11
CA GLU A 110 13.92 -11.97 8.26
C GLU A 110 14.17 -11.86 6.74
N GLY A 111 15.22 -11.15 6.34
CA GLY A 111 15.63 -10.93 4.95
C GLY A 111 15.55 -9.47 4.52
N CYS A 112 15.75 -9.22 3.23
CA CYS A 112 15.80 -7.87 2.67
C CYS A 112 14.42 -7.29 2.34
N ALA A 113 14.32 -5.96 2.30
CA ALA A 113 13.16 -5.17 1.88
C ALA A 113 12.81 -5.30 0.39
N CYS A 114 13.75 -5.74 -0.47
CA CYS A 114 13.59 -5.74 -1.92
C CYS A 114 12.27 -6.38 -2.44
N PRO A 115 11.78 -7.51 -1.89
CA PRO A 115 10.51 -8.08 -2.31
C PRO A 115 9.30 -7.20 -1.96
N LEU A 116 9.32 -6.50 -0.82
CA LEU A 116 8.28 -5.54 -0.44
C LEU A 116 8.27 -4.34 -1.39
N GLY A 117 9.45 -3.82 -1.76
CA GLY A 117 9.57 -2.77 -2.76
C GLY A 117 9.06 -3.19 -4.15
N ALA A 118 9.39 -4.42 -4.58
CA ALA A 118 8.88 -4.97 -5.84
C ALA A 118 7.35 -5.14 -5.84
N LEU A 119 6.80 -5.67 -4.73
CA LEU A 119 5.36 -5.82 -4.56
C LEU A 119 4.66 -4.46 -4.55
N SER A 120 5.19 -3.49 -3.81
CA SER A 120 4.67 -2.11 -3.76
C SER A 120 4.58 -1.50 -5.15
N ARG A 121 5.66 -1.58 -5.93
CA ARG A 121 5.70 -1.05 -7.30
C ARG A 121 4.62 -1.69 -8.18
N GLU A 122 4.54 -3.01 -8.18
CA GLU A 122 3.58 -3.70 -9.04
C GLU A 122 2.13 -3.48 -8.60
N VAL A 123 1.84 -3.41 -7.30
CA VAL A 123 0.52 -3.04 -6.80
C VAL A 123 0.17 -1.61 -7.23
N LEU A 124 1.05 -0.64 -7.02
CA LEU A 124 0.81 0.75 -7.42
C LEU A 124 0.64 0.91 -8.92
N LYS A 125 1.36 0.11 -9.72
CA LYS A 125 1.24 0.09 -11.18
C LYS A 125 -0.07 -0.52 -11.65
N ARG A 126 -0.42 -1.71 -11.16
CA ARG A 126 -1.53 -2.55 -11.65
C ARG A 126 -2.88 -2.20 -11.01
N LEU A 127 -2.90 -1.57 -9.84
CA LEU A 127 -4.14 -1.20 -9.17
C LEU A 127 -4.89 -0.12 -9.98
N ARG A 128 -6.06 -0.49 -10.49
CA ARG A 128 -6.98 0.38 -11.22
C ARG A 128 -7.74 1.25 -10.24
N LEU A 129 -7.87 2.53 -10.56
CA LEU A 129 -8.71 3.46 -9.81
C LEU A 129 -10.01 3.69 -10.56
N GLY A 130 -11.10 3.74 -9.80
CA GLY A 130 -12.38 4.21 -10.29
C GLY A 130 -12.35 5.72 -10.59
N GLU A 131 -13.39 6.18 -11.26
CA GLU A 131 -13.55 7.58 -11.58
C GLU A 131 -13.62 8.43 -10.29
N GLY A 132 -12.87 9.54 -10.29
CA GLY A 132 -12.78 10.46 -9.15
C GLY A 132 -11.93 9.97 -7.96
N GLU A 133 -11.47 8.71 -7.95
CA GLU A 133 -10.72 8.16 -6.82
C GLU A 133 -9.31 8.76 -6.68
N LEU A 134 -8.91 8.95 -5.42
CA LEU A 134 -7.57 9.39 -5.03
C LEU A 134 -6.82 8.23 -4.38
N LEU A 135 -5.68 7.86 -4.94
CA LEU A 135 -4.74 6.96 -4.27
C LEU A 135 -3.62 7.74 -3.61
N LEU A 136 -3.35 7.43 -2.34
CA LEU A 136 -2.23 7.93 -1.56
C LEU A 136 -1.32 6.74 -1.20
N ALA A 137 -0.08 6.74 -1.68
CA ALA A 137 0.91 5.74 -1.34
C ALA A 137 1.87 6.29 -0.28
N ASP A 138 1.88 5.68 0.91
CA ASP A 138 2.88 5.96 1.95
C ASP A 138 4.08 5.06 1.68
N LEU A 139 5.18 5.63 1.19
CA LEU A 139 6.38 4.89 0.83
C LEU A 139 7.38 4.85 1.98
N GLU A 140 8.33 3.92 1.96
CA GLU A 140 9.43 3.93 2.93
C GLU A 140 10.34 5.16 2.81
N ALA A 141 11.28 5.27 3.74
CA ALA A 141 12.19 6.39 3.80
C ALA A 141 13.28 6.28 2.73
N GLY A 142 13.28 7.22 1.78
CA GLY A 142 14.24 7.21 0.70
C GLY A 142 13.66 7.69 -0.61
N VAL A 143 14.50 7.79 -1.64
CA VAL A 143 14.12 8.18 -3.02
C VAL A 143 14.38 7.07 -4.03
N GLU A 144 14.94 5.94 -3.57
CA GLU A 144 15.20 4.76 -4.37
C GLU A 144 13.94 4.22 -5.04
N HIS A 145 12.77 4.41 -4.44
CA HIS A 145 11.47 4.07 -5.04
C HIS A 145 11.18 4.93 -6.27
N LEU A 146 11.43 6.24 -6.19
CA LEU A 146 11.27 7.15 -7.33
C LEU A 146 12.28 6.81 -8.44
N GLY A 147 13.53 6.53 -8.08
CA GLY A 147 14.55 6.11 -9.04
C GLY A 147 14.24 4.76 -9.72
N ARG A 148 13.43 3.92 -9.09
CA ARG A 148 12.97 2.62 -9.62
C ARG A 148 11.60 2.68 -10.31
N GLY A 149 11.03 3.88 -10.46
CA GLY A 149 9.76 4.09 -11.16
C GLY A 149 8.53 3.61 -10.39
N VAL A 150 8.53 3.79 -9.07
CA VAL A 150 7.32 3.67 -8.22
C VAL A 150 6.44 4.90 -8.41
#